data_AF-A0A803VG16-F1
#
_entry.id   AF-A0A803VG16-F1
#
_cell.length_a   1.000
_cell.length_b   1.000
_cell.length_c   1.000
_cell.angle_alpha   90.00
_cell.angle_beta   90.00
_cell.angle_gamma   90.00
#
_symmetry.space_group_name_H-M   'P 1'
#
loop_
_entity.id
_entity.type
_entity.pdbx_description
1 polymer ?
#
loop_
_entity_poly.entity_id
_entity_poly.type
_entity_poly.pdbx_seq_one_letter_code
_entity_poly.pdbx_strand_id
1 'polypeptide(L)'
;MCSALRNTPKARFFLSVSQRFPAEHPFYPFTFYSQVGWEGTNFQQPPCPKAVLVLPCRFAYKDEYEKFKLYLTIILLIVSFSCRFLLNSRVTDAVFNFLLVWYYCTLTIRESILINNGSKIKGWWVFHHYISTFLSGVMLTWPDGLMYQMFRNQFLSFSMYQSFVQFLQYYYQSGCLYRLRALGERHNMDLTVEGFQSWMWRGLTFLLPFLFFGQFWQLYNAITLFRMIQHPECKEWQVLMCGIPFFILFLGNFFTTLRVVHQKIQNKNQDTKEN
;
A
#
# COMPACT_ATOMS: atom_id res chain seq x y z
N MET A 1 40.27 3.33 34.69
CA MET A 1 39.54 4.51 34.18
C MET A 1 38.33 4.07 33.33
N CYS A 2 37.42 3.28 33.92
CA CYS A 2 36.28 2.68 33.19
C CYS A 2 35.04 2.43 34.10
N SER A 3 34.76 3.32 35.05
CA SER A 3 33.69 3.11 36.05
C SER A 3 32.79 4.34 36.33
N ALA A 4 33.08 5.52 35.78
CA ALA A 4 32.38 6.75 36.20
C ALA A 4 31.16 7.18 35.37
N LEU A 5 30.77 6.47 34.30
CA LEU A 5 29.61 6.85 33.47
C LEU A 5 28.31 6.08 33.77
N ARG A 6 28.33 5.13 34.72
CA ARG A 6 27.19 4.22 34.98
C ARG A 6 26.23 4.67 36.09
N ASN A 7 26.48 5.81 36.73
CA ASN A 7 25.73 6.25 37.92
C ASN A 7 25.07 7.62 37.81
N THR A 8 24.78 8.11 36.61
CA THR A 8 23.90 9.28 36.46
C THR A 8 22.42 8.84 36.48
N PRO A 9 21.53 9.59 37.15
CA PRO A 9 20.10 9.26 37.23
C PRO A 9 19.44 9.17 35.84
N LYS A 10 19.99 9.86 34.83
CA LYS A 10 19.59 9.74 33.42
C LYS A 10 19.86 8.33 32.85
N ALA A 11 21.01 7.71 33.14
CA ALA A 11 21.34 6.37 32.65
C ALA A 11 20.43 5.29 33.25
N ARG A 12 20.03 5.44 34.53
CA ARG A 12 19.05 4.55 35.19
C ARG A 12 17.64 4.71 34.62
N PHE A 13 17.22 5.92 34.26
CA PHE A 13 15.94 6.16 33.60
C PHE A 13 15.87 5.49 32.22
N PHE A 14 16.91 5.65 31.40
CA PHE A 14 17.00 5.04 30.07
C PHE A 14 16.99 3.50 30.10
N LEU A 15 17.66 2.87 31.07
CA LEU A 15 17.62 1.42 31.26
C LEU A 15 16.26 0.93 31.77
N SER A 16 15.58 1.68 32.64
CA SER A 16 14.24 1.30 33.15
C SER A 16 13.13 1.45 32.10
N VAL A 17 13.27 2.38 31.15
CA VAL A 17 12.32 2.59 30.05
C VAL A 17 12.51 1.55 28.95
N SER A 18 13.74 1.10 28.70
CA SER A 18 14.04 0.03 27.72
C SER A 18 13.45 -1.34 28.09
N GLN A 19 13.12 -1.59 29.36
CA GLN A 19 12.54 -2.86 29.82
C GLN A 19 11.01 -2.86 29.85
N ARG A 20 10.34 -1.74 29.56
CA ARG A 20 8.90 -1.57 29.77
C ARG A 20 8.07 -1.40 28.49
N PHE A 21 8.65 -1.63 27.31
CA PHE A 21 7.92 -1.56 26.03
C PHE A 21 8.12 -2.84 25.20
N PRO A 22 7.10 -3.70 25.05
CA PRO A 22 7.16 -4.83 24.13
C PRO A 22 7.20 -4.33 22.68
N ALA A 23 8.12 -4.92 21.92
CA ALA A 23 8.54 -4.49 20.58
C ALA A 23 7.59 -4.89 19.43
N GLU A 24 6.28 -4.91 19.63
CA GLU A 24 5.37 -5.54 18.66
C GLU A 24 4.10 -4.72 18.35
N HIS A 25 4.23 -3.76 17.43
CA HIS A 25 3.09 -3.26 16.65
C HIS A 25 3.23 -3.69 15.18
N PRO A 26 2.18 -4.27 14.54
CA PRO A 26 2.37 -5.12 13.36
C PRO A 26 2.42 -4.37 12.02
N PHE A 27 2.53 -3.04 12.05
CA PHE A 27 2.61 -2.21 10.84
C PHE A 27 3.85 -1.37 10.69
N TYR A 28 4.66 -1.19 11.73
CA TYR A 28 5.98 -0.57 11.62
C TYR A 28 6.80 -0.94 12.86
N PRO A 29 7.99 -1.52 12.72
CA PRO A 29 8.99 -1.44 13.78
C PRO A 29 9.95 -0.29 13.46
N PHE A 30 9.77 0.89 14.05
CA PHE A 30 10.84 1.90 14.09
C PHE A 30 11.58 1.80 15.42
N THR A 31 12.85 1.43 15.36
CA THR A 31 13.82 1.69 16.42
C THR A 31 14.13 3.19 16.42
N PHE A 32 13.78 3.86 17.52
CA PHE A 32 14.17 5.24 17.82
C PHE A 32 15.70 5.36 17.86
N TYR A 33 16.27 6.27 17.08
CA TYR A 33 17.58 6.86 17.37
C TYR A 33 17.39 8.38 17.49
N SER A 34 17.94 8.91 18.58
CA SER A 34 17.75 10.24 19.17
C SER A 34 17.72 11.42 18.19
N GLN A 35 16.78 12.34 18.41
CA GLN A 35 16.94 13.76 18.04
C GLN A 35 18.16 14.33 18.76
N VAL A 36 19.02 15.03 18.02
CA VAL A 36 19.88 16.11 18.52
C VAL A 36 19.55 17.30 17.64
N GLY A 37 18.98 18.35 18.25
CA GLY A 37 18.45 19.50 17.54
C GLY A 37 19.53 20.34 16.86
N TRP A 38 19.14 21.08 15.82
CA TRP A 38 19.89 22.20 15.29
C TRP A 38 18.94 23.28 14.76
N GLU A 39 19.03 24.45 15.41
CA GLU A 39 18.43 25.71 15.02
C GLU A 39 19.05 26.24 13.71
N GLY A 40 18.24 26.96 12.93
CA GLY A 40 18.64 28.06 12.05
C GLY A 40 19.78 27.82 11.06
N THR A 41 19.45 27.51 9.81
CA THR A 41 20.13 28.08 8.61
C THR A 41 19.39 27.66 7.34
N ASN A 42 19.15 28.65 6.46
CA ASN A 42 18.67 28.46 5.10
C ASN A 42 19.62 27.52 4.35
N PHE A 43 19.22 26.26 4.17
CA PHE A 43 19.89 25.35 3.23
C PHE A 43 18.97 25.09 2.04
N GLN A 44 19.32 25.72 0.93
CA GLN A 44 18.94 25.27 -0.41
C GLN A 44 19.13 23.74 -0.45
N GLN A 45 18.06 22.99 -0.70
CA GLN A 45 18.12 21.52 -0.73
C GLN A 45 19.18 21.08 -1.75
N PRO A 46 20.26 20.37 -1.34
CA PRO A 46 21.21 19.85 -2.31
C PRO A 46 20.53 18.76 -3.15
N PRO A 47 20.80 18.67 -4.46
CA PRO A 47 20.31 17.58 -5.28
C PRO A 47 20.87 16.28 -4.70
N CYS A 48 20.02 15.38 -4.23
CA CYS A 48 20.46 14.20 -3.47
C CYS A 48 20.85 13.06 -4.45
N PRO A 49 22.15 12.79 -4.69
CA PRO A 49 22.57 11.79 -5.66
C PRO A 49 23.23 10.64 -4.89
N LYS A 50 22.44 9.67 -4.40
CA LYS A 50 22.86 8.32 -3.96
C LYS A 50 21.66 7.51 -3.46
N ALA A 51 21.75 6.18 -3.57
CA ALA A 51 20.72 5.21 -3.18
C ALA A 51 20.32 5.25 -1.69
N VAL A 52 21.07 5.95 -0.84
CA VAL A 52 20.80 6.13 0.59
C VAL A 52 20.52 7.61 0.87
N LEU A 53 19.28 7.91 1.23
CA LEU A 53 18.74 9.22 1.57
C LEU A 53 19.03 9.55 3.05
N VAL A 54 19.26 10.84 3.33
CA VAL A 54 19.32 11.39 4.71
C VAL A 54 17.88 11.48 5.27
N LEU A 55 17.71 11.44 6.60
CA LEU A 55 16.38 11.38 7.26
C LEU A 55 15.32 12.38 6.73
N PRO A 56 15.58 13.71 6.62
CA PRO A 56 14.63 14.65 6.02
C PRO A 56 14.30 14.31 4.56
N CYS A 57 15.29 13.87 3.78
CA CYS A 57 15.09 13.41 2.40
C CYS A 57 14.26 12.12 2.32
N ARG A 58 14.36 11.21 3.31
CA ARG A 58 13.53 9.99 3.39
C ARG A 58 12.05 10.34 3.57
N PHE A 59 11.75 11.29 4.45
CA PHE A 59 10.37 11.73 4.68
C PHE A 59 9.80 12.47 3.46
N ALA A 60 10.56 13.40 2.87
CA ALA A 60 10.15 14.08 1.65
C ALA A 60 9.91 13.09 0.51
N TYR A 61 10.82 12.13 0.30
CA TYR A 61 10.65 11.09 -0.71
C TYR A 61 9.41 10.23 -0.47
N LYS A 62 9.14 9.87 0.79
CA LYS A 62 7.94 9.10 1.17
C LYS A 62 6.67 9.89 0.87
N ASP A 63 6.62 11.18 1.21
CA ASP A 63 5.47 12.05 0.94
C ASP A 63 5.25 12.21 -0.58
N GLU A 64 6.31 12.40 -1.37
CA GLU A 64 6.24 12.44 -2.83
C GLU A 64 5.80 11.10 -3.46
N TYR A 65 6.22 9.97 -2.89
CA TYR A 65 5.75 8.65 -3.30
C TYR A 65 4.24 8.46 -3.02
N GLU A 66 3.75 8.91 -1.87
CA GLU A 66 2.32 8.84 -1.55
C GLU A 66 1.49 9.74 -2.48
N LYS A 67 1.93 10.98 -2.76
CA LYS A 67 1.30 11.87 -3.75
C LYS A 67 1.29 11.24 -5.14
N PHE A 68 2.42 10.67 -5.57
CA PHE A 68 2.51 9.95 -6.85
C PHE A 68 1.45 8.85 -6.97
N LYS A 69 1.27 8.03 -5.93
CA LYS A 69 0.21 7.02 -5.92
C LYS A 69 -1.17 7.63 -6.10
N LEU A 70 -1.49 8.71 -5.39
CA LEU A 70 -2.79 9.36 -5.47
C LEU A 70 -3.07 9.92 -6.87
N TYR A 71 -2.14 10.70 -7.42
CA TYR A 71 -2.29 11.27 -8.76
C TYR A 71 -2.53 10.19 -9.82
N LEU A 72 -1.74 9.11 -9.79
CA LEU A 72 -1.88 8.03 -10.76
C LEU A 72 -3.17 7.23 -10.55
N THR A 73 -3.61 7.05 -9.32
CA THR A 73 -4.90 6.41 -9.02
C THR A 73 -6.07 7.20 -9.61
N ILE A 74 -6.05 8.53 -9.51
CA ILE A 74 -7.07 9.41 -10.10
C ILE A 74 -7.04 9.31 -11.63
N ILE A 75 -5.86 9.35 -12.24
CA ILE A 75 -5.71 9.19 -13.70
C ILE A 75 -6.26 7.84 -14.15
N LEU A 76 -5.90 6.73 -13.47
CA LEU A 76 -6.37 5.39 -13.79
C LEU A 76 -7.89 5.26 -13.67
N LEU A 77 -8.50 5.91 -12.67
CA LEU A 77 -9.96 5.95 -12.51
C LEU A 77 -10.64 6.66 -13.70
N ILE A 78 -10.14 7.83 -14.09
CA ILE A 78 -10.71 8.60 -15.21
C ILE A 78 -10.53 7.84 -16.53
N VAL A 79 -9.34 7.28 -16.77
CA VAL A 79 -9.06 6.54 -18.01
C VAL A 79 -9.90 5.28 -18.09
N SER A 80 -9.99 4.49 -17.01
CA SER A 80 -10.82 3.27 -17.00
C SER A 80 -12.31 3.56 -17.15
N PHE A 81 -12.80 4.66 -16.56
CA PHE A 81 -14.16 5.14 -16.78
C PHE A 81 -14.40 5.51 -18.25
N SER A 82 -13.48 6.28 -18.86
CA SER A 82 -13.54 6.64 -20.27
C SER A 82 -13.49 5.41 -21.20
N CYS A 83 -12.60 4.43 -20.93
CA CYS A 83 -12.52 3.18 -21.70
C CYS A 83 -13.80 2.36 -21.60
N ARG A 84 -14.51 2.42 -20.46
CA ARG A 84 -15.75 1.66 -20.30
C ARG A 84 -16.94 2.32 -20.98
N PHE A 85 -17.13 3.62 -20.78
CA PHE A 85 -18.38 4.31 -21.13
C PHE A 85 -18.29 5.18 -22.40
N LEU A 86 -17.11 5.71 -22.72
CA LEU A 86 -16.94 6.66 -23.82
C LEU A 86 -16.24 6.05 -25.03
N LEU A 87 -15.25 5.20 -24.81
CA LEU A 87 -14.35 4.70 -25.85
C LEU A 87 -14.30 3.16 -25.83
N ASN A 88 -15.03 2.52 -26.74
CA ASN A 88 -14.96 1.07 -26.91
C ASN A 88 -13.94 0.67 -27.99
N SER A 89 -12.65 0.95 -27.73
CA SER A 89 -11.58 0.61 -28.68
C SER A 89 -10.45 -0.17 -28.00
N ARG A 90 -9.95 -1.20 -28.68
CA ARG A 90 -8.83 -2.02 -28.22
C ARG A 90 -7.55 -1.21 -28.01
N VAL A 91 -7.37 -0.13 -28.77
CA VAL A 91 -6.21 0.77 -28.65
C VAL A 91 -6.27 1.54 -27.34
N THR A 92 -7.44 2.07 -26.97
CA THR A 92 -7.61 2.77 -25.68
C THR A 92 -7.36 1.82 -24.51
N ASP A 93 -7.85 0.58 -24.60
CA ASP A 93 -7.57 -0.45 -23.59
C ASP A 93 -6.08 -0.81 -23.53
N ALA A 94 -5.37 -0.81 -24.66
CA ALA A 94 -3.93 -1.03 -24.70
C ALA A 94 -3.17 0.07 -23.94
N VAL A 95 -3.53 1.34 -24.20
CA VAL A 95 -2.94 2.50 -23.51
C VAL A 95 -3.20 2.42 -22.01
N PHE A 96 -4.42 2.03 -21.60
CA PHE A 96 -4.76 1.82 -20.20
C PHE A 96 -3.91 0.71 -19.56
N ASN A 97 -3.79 -0.46 -20.19
CA ASN A 97 -2.99 -1.56 -19.65
C ASN A 97 -1.49 -1.23 -19.63
N PHE A 98 -0.99 -0.51 -20.64
CA PHE A 98 0.38 -0.01 -20.65
C PHE A 98 0.64 0.94 -19.46
N LEU A 99 -0.30 1.85 -19.19
CA LEU A 99 -0.23 2.73 -18.03
C LEU A 99 -0.21 1.95 -16.71
N LEU A 100 -1.00 0.88 -16.58
CA LEU A 100 -0.97 -0.02 -15.41
C LEU A 100 0.38 -0.72 -15.24
N VAL A 101 0.94 -1.28 -16.32
CA VAL A 101 2.28 -1.91 -16.30
C VAL A 101 3.32 -0.90 -15.82
N TRP A 102 3.33 0.29 -16.42
CA TRP A 102 4.24 1.37 -16.04
C TRP A 102 4.07 1.77 -14.57
N TYR A 103 2.82 1.90 -14.12
CA TYR A 103 2.51 2.28 -12.74
C TYR A 103 3.08 1.26 -11.73
N TYR A 104 2.76 -0.02 -11.88
CA TYR A 104 3.21 -1.06 -10.95
C TYR A 104 4.74 -1.26 -11.00
N CYS A 105 5.36 -1.18 -12.19
CA CYS A 105 6.82 -1.15 -12.29
C CYS A 105 7.44 0.01 -11.50
N THR A 106 6.85 1.22 -11.63
CA THR A 106 7.34 2.39 -10.91
C THR A 106 7.18 2.24 -9.39
N LEU A 107 6.07 1.65 -8.93
CA LEU A 107 5.87 1.36 -7.52
C LEU A 107 6.96 0.43 -6.98
N THR A 108 7.26 -0.66 -7.69
CA THR A 108 8.30 -1.62 -7.31
C THR A 108 9.67 -0.95 -7.14
N ILE A 109 10.05 -0.08 -8.08
CA ILE A 109 11.33 0.66 -8.00
C ILE A 109 11.33 1.61 -6.80
N ARG A 110 10.26 2.40 -6.64
CA ARG A 110 10.15 3.36 -5.53
C ARG A 110 10.11 2.68 -4.15
N GLU A 111 9.42 1.54 -4.04
CA GLU A 111 9.39 0.75 -2.80
C GLU A 111 10.74 0.08 -2.51
N SER A 112 11.47 -0.37 -3.52
CA SER A 112 12.83 -0.89 -3.36
C SER A 112 13.77 0.19 -2.81
N ILE A 113 13.65 1.43 -3.28
CA ILE A 113 14.39 2.58 -2.72
C ILE A 113 13.99 2.81 -1.25
N LEU A 114 12.70 2.77 -0.93
CA LEU A 114 12.23 2.91 0.46
C LEU A 114 12.80 1.81 1.37
N ILE A 115 12.80 0.56 0.92
CA ILE A 115 13.33 -0.60 1.67
C ILE A 115 14.83 -0.42 1.92
N ASN A 116 15.60 -0.06 0.89
CA ASN A 116 17.03 0.21 1.02
C ASN A 116 17.33 1.39 1.96
N ASN A 117 16.35 2.25 2.22
CA ASN A 117 16.41 3.37 3.14
C ASN A 117 15.82 3.08 4.53
N GLY A 118 15.58 1.81 4.85
CA GLY A 118 15.13 1.35 6.17
C GLY A 118 13.61 1.33 6.34
N SER A 119 12.83 1.52 5.26
CA SER A 119 11.38 1.35 5.32
C SER A 119 11.01 -0.13 5.45
N LYS A 120 10.19 -0.46 6.44
CA LYS A 120 9.77 -1.84 6.72
C LYS A 120 8.47 -2.17 6.00
N ILE A 121 8.58 -2.28 4.68
CA ILE A 121 7.48 -2.70 3.80
C ILE A 121 7.35 -4.22 3.87
N LYS A 122 6.13 -4.75 4.05
CA LYS A 122 5.91 -6.21 4.08
C LYS A 122 6.18 -6.77 2.69
N GLY A 123 6.91 -7.89 2.62
CA GLY A 123 7.30 -8.52 1.35
C GLY A 123 6.13 -8.87 0.43
N TRP A 124 4.96 -9.20 0.99
CA TRP A 124 3.74 -9.43 0.22
C TRP A 124 3.37 -8.24 -0.70
N TRP A 125 3.51 -7.00 -0.23
CA TRP A 125 3.12 -5.83 -1.01
C TRP A 125 4.05 -5.61 -2.21
N VAL A 126 5.34 -5.87 -2.04
CA VAL A 126 6.32 -5.83 -3.13
C VAL A 126 6.02 -6.94 -4.14
N PHE A 127 5.75 -8.16 -3.66
CA PHE A 127 5.39 -9.29 -4.52
C PHE A 127 4.07 -9.07 -5.27
N HIS A 128 3.08 -8.47 -4.62
CA HIS A 128 1.82 -8.06 -5.25
C HIS A 128 2.08 -7.14 -6.45
N HIS A 129 2.95 -6.13 -6.34
CA HIS A 129 3.26 -5.25 -7.48
C HIS A 129 3.84 -6.03 -8.66
N TYR A 130 4.74 -6.98 -8.42
CA TYR A 130 5.27 -7.84 -9.49
C TYR A 130 4.18 -8.65 -10.19
N ILE A 131 3.27 -9.26 -9.43
CA ILE A 131 2.15 -10.02 -10.00
C ILE A 131 1.21 -9.10 -10.79
N SER A 132 0.91 -7.91 -10.27
CA SER A 132 0.05 -6.94 -10.94
C SER A 132 0.67 -6.40 -12.24
N THR A 133 1.98 -6.14 -12.25
CA THR A 133 2.73 -5.82 -13.49
C THR A 133 2.59 -6.94 -14.52
N PHE A 134 2.80 -8.18 -14.11
CA PHE A 134 2.67 -9.34 -14.99
C PHE A 134 1.24 -9.45 -15.54
N LEU A 135 0.23 -9.38 -14.67
CA LEU A 135 -1.18 -9.44 -15.04
C LEU A 135 -1.54 -8.34 -16.06
N SER A 136 -1.15 -7.09 -15.82
CA SER A 136 -1.38 -6.00 -16.78
C SER A 136 -0.61 -6.19 -18.09
N GLY A 137 0.57 -6.81 -18.06
CA GLY A 137 1.33 -7.18 -19.26
C GLY A 137 0.63 -8.26 -20.10
N VAL A 138 0.05 -9.27 -19.45
CA VAL A 138 -0.75 -10.29 -20.14
C VAL A 138 -2.00 -9.67 -20.73
N MET A 139 -2.72 -8.82 -19.98
CA MET A 139 -3.87 -8.07 -20.50
C MET A 139 -3.51 -7.17 -21.70
N LEU A 140 -2.33 -6.54 -21.67
CA LEU A 140 -1.84 -5.71 -22.78
C LEU A 140 -1.61 -6.51 -24.07
N THR A 141 -1.13 -7.75 -23.95
CA THR A 141 -0.83 -8.64 -25.09
C THR A 141 -2.02 -9.50 -25.52
N TRP A 142 -3.16 -9.40 -24.84
CA TRP A 142 -4.37 -10.14 -25.17
C TRP A 142 -5.01 -9.61 -26.47
N PRO A 143 -5.07 -10.39 -27.56
CA PRO A 143 -5.66 -9.93 -28.82
C PRO A 143 -7.16 -9.63 -28.68
N ASP A 144 -7.69 -8.84 -29.62
CA ASP A 144 -9.12 -8.53 -29.68
C ASP A 144 -9.92 -9.74 -30.17
N GLY A 145 -10.25 -10.64 -29.24
CA GLY A 145 -11.00 -11.87 -29.50
C GLY A 145 -12.25 -11.99 -28.63
N LEU A 146 -13.01 -13.07 -28.84
CA LEU A 146 -14.26 -13.32 -28.11
C LEU A 146 -14.04 -13.35 -26.59
N MET A 147 -13.03 -14.09 -26.11
CA MET A 147 -12.77 -14.19 -24.68
C MET A 147 -12.32 -12.85 -24.09
N TYR A 148 -11.49 -12.09 -24.81
CA TYR A 148 -11.13 -10.73 -24.40
C TYR A 148 -12.37 -9.87 -24.19
N GLN A 149 -13.29 -9.82 -25.16
CA GLN A 149 -14.50 -9.00 -25.06
C GLN A 149 -15.44 -9.43 -23.93
N MET A 150 -15.54 -10.74 -23.66
CA MET A 150 -16.31 -11.26 -22.53
C MET A 150 -15.76 -10.78 -21.18
N PHE A 151 -14.42 -10.71 -21.03
CA PHE A 151 -13.79 -10.33 -19.76
C PHE A 151 -13.52 -8.83 -19.63
N ARG A 152 -13.39 -8.10 -20.75
CA ARG A 152 -13.01 -6.68 -20.83
C ARG A 152 -13.77 -5.80 -19.85
N ASN A 153 -15.10 -5.84 -19.90
CA ASN A 153 -15.94 -5.00 -19.04
C ASN A 153 -15.77 -5.38 -17.56
N GLN A 154 -15.61 -6.66 -17.25
CA GLN A 154 -15.39 -7.09 -15.87
C GLN A 154 -14.03 -6.57 -15.34
N PHE A 155 -12.98 -6.62 -16.17
CA PHE A 155 -11.67 -6.08 -15.84
C PHE A 155 -11.67 -4.56 -15.65
N LEU A 156 -12.33 -3.80 -16.53
CA LEU A 156 -12.43 -2.34 -16.42
C LEU A 156 -13.21 -1.92 -15.16
N SER A 157 -14.32 -2.62 -14.86
CA SER A 157 -15.07 -2.41 -13.61
C SER A 157 -14.22 -2.67 -12.38
N PHE A 158 -13.49 -3.79 -12.38
CA PHE A 158 -12.57 -4.13 -11.30
C PHE A 158 -11.47 -3.07 -11.15
N SER A 159 -10.94 -2.54 -12.25
CA SER A 159 -9.89 -1.52 -12.22
C SER A 159 -10.37 -0.17 -11.66
N MET A 160 -11.60 0.23 -12.00
CA MET A 160 -12.24 1.42 -11.38
C MET A 160 -12.42 1.20 -9.88
N TYR A 161 -12.93 0.04 -9.49
CA TYR A 161 -13.12 -0.31 -8.08
C TYR A 161 -11.78 -0.31 -7.32
N GLN A 162 -10.73 -0.88 -7.92
CA GLN A 162 -9.41 -0.91 -7.32
C GLN A 162 -8.84 0.49 -7.12
N SER A 163 -9.05 1.40 -8.09
CA SER A 163 -8.64 2.80 -7.95
C SER A 163 -9.37 3.49 -6.80
N PHE A 164 -10.67 3.21 -6.62
CA PHE A 164 -11.44 3.71 -5.47
C PHE A 164 -10.90 3.18 -4.13
N VAL A 165 -10.63 1.88 -4.02
CA VAL A 165 -10.04 1.30 -2.80
C VAL A 165 -8.66 1.88 -2.51
N GLN A 166 -7.85 2.10 -3.55
CA GLN A 166 -6.51 2.65 -3.40
C GLN A 166 -6.53 4.12 -2.94
N PHE A 167 -7.53 4.89 -3.37
CA PHE A 167 -7.81 6.20 -2.82
C PHE A 167 -8.11 6.11 -1.30
N LEU A 168 -9.02 5.23 -0.88
CA LEU A 168 -9.33 5.05 0.55
C LEU A 168 -8.10 4.61 1.36
N GLN A 169 -7.29 3.70 0.81
CA GLN A 169 -6.04 3.25 1.43
C GLN A 169 -5.04 4.40 1.59
N TYR A 170 -4.92 5.29 0.59
CA TYR A 170 -4.06 6.46 0.67
C TYR A 170 -4.44 7.38 1.84
N TYR A 171 -5.72 7.71 2.02
CA TYR A 171 -6.15 8.55 3.15
C TYR A 171 -5.89 7.87 4.49
N TYR A 172 -6.19 6.58 4.59
CA TYR A 172 -5.91 5.80 5.79
C TYR A 172 -4.41 5.78 6.13
N GLN A 173 -3.55 5.54 5.13
CA GLN A 173 -2.09 5.49 5.30
C GLN A 173 -1.51 6.87 5.66
N SER A 174 -1.97 7.93 4.99
CA SER A 174 -1.55 9.31 5.25
C SER A 174 -1.93 9.74 6.67
N GLY A 175 -3.14 9.40 7.11
CA GLY A 175 -3.59 9.65 8.49
C GLY A 175 -2.79 8.88 9.54
N CYS A 176 -2.34 7.66 9.24
CA CYS A 176 -1.46 6.91 10.12
C CYS A 176 -0.05 7.52 10.22
N LEU A 177 0.51 7.92 9.07
CA LEU A 177 1.84 8.54 9.00
C LEU A 177 1.88 9.88 9.75
N TYR A 178 0.85 10.70 9.56
CA TYR A 178 0.72 11.99 10.27
C TYR A 178 0.73 11.81 11.79
N ARG A 179 -0.01 10.82 12.33
CA ARG A 179 -0.01 10.55 13.77
C ARG A 179 1.35 10.11 14.29
N LEU A 180 2.06 9.26 13.55
CA LEU A 180 3.41 8.84 13.95
C LEU A 180 4.38 10.03 13.97
N ARG A 181 4.25 10.96 13.01
CA ARG A 181 5.04 12.19 12.97
C ARG A 181 4.71 13.10 14.16
N ALA A 182 3.44 13.30 14.47
CA ALA A 182 2.98 14.10 15.63
C ALA A 182 3.32 13.48 16.99
N LEU A 183 3.39 12.14 17.10
CA LEU A 183 3.87 11.47 18.31
C LEU A 183 5.39 11.60 18.49
N GLY A 184 6.14 11.75 17.39
CA GLY A 184 7.59 11.99 17.40
C GLY A 184 7.97 13.45 17.60
N GLU A 185 7.15 14.39 17.13
CA GLU A 185 7.28 15.83 17.36
C GLU A 185 6.28 16.25 18.44
N ARG A 186 6.68 16.18 19.71
CA ARG A 186 5.80 16.51 20.83
C ARG A 186 5.41 18.00 20.80
N HIS A 187 4.25 18.29 20.22
CA HIS A 187 3.45 19.45 20.57
C HIS A 187 1.98 19.06 20.58
N ASN A 188 1.27 19.39 21.66
CA ASN A 188 -0.15 19.10 21.84
C ASN A 188 -0.92 19.61 20.61
N MET A 189 -1.55 18.70 19.87
CA MET A 189 -2.48 19.07 18.81
C MET A 189 -3.71 18.20 18.92
N ASP A 190 -4.64 18.65 19.76
CA ASP A 190 -6.02 18.17 19.74
C ASP A 190 -6.66 18.66 18.43
N LEU A 191 -6.98 17.72 17.56
CA LEU A 191 -7.81 17.96 16.38
C LEU A 191 -9.18 17.35 16.65
N THR A 192 -10.12 18.23 17.00
CA THR A 192 -11.53 17.99 17.36
C THR A 192 -12.40 17.60 16.16
N VAL A 193 -11.93 16.68 15.32
CA VAL A 193 -12.79 16.10 14.27
C VAL A 193 -13.49 14.89 14.88
N GLU A 194 -14.65 15.11 15.52
CA GLU A 194 -15.40 14.04 16.18
C GLU A 194 -16.17 13.13 15.21
N GLY A 195 -16.39 11.89 15.68
CA GLY A 195 -17.37 10.95 15.15
C GLY A 195 -16.98 10.28 13.83
N PHE A 196 -17.66 10.66 12.75
CA PHE A 196 -17.66 9.91 11.49
C PHE A 196 -16.40 10.14 10.64
N GLN A 197 -15.95 11.39 10.49
CA GLN A 197 -14.74 11.68 9.69
C GLN A 197 -13.49 11.10 10.35
N SER A 198 -13.37 11.18 11.68
CA SER A 198 -12.28 10.53 12.40
C SER A 198 -12.36 9.01 12.30
N TRP A 199 -13.54 8.40 12.45
CA TRP A 199 -13.71 6.95 12.27
C TRP A 199 -13.40 6.49 10.83
N MET A 200 -13.88 7.20 9.82
CA MET A 200 -13.68 6.90 8.40
C MET A 200 -12.21 7.01 7.99
N TRP A 201 -11.53 8.08 8.41
CA TRP A 201 -10.16 8.38 7.99
C TRP A 201 -9.08 7.82 8.94
N ARG A 202 -9.43 7.42 10.17
CA ARG A 202 -8.49 6.83 11.16
C ARG A 202 -8.78 5.36 11.44
N GLY A 203 -9.99 4.87 11.16
CA GLY A 203 -10.43 3.52 11.49
C GLY A 203 -10.12 2.50 10.41
N LEU A 204 -9.23 1.54 10.71
CA LEU A 204 -9.02 0.35 9.87
C LEU A 204 -10.33 -0.41 9.60
N THR A 205 -11.26 -0.38 10.57
CA THR A 205 -12.55 -1.08 10.51
C THR A 205 -13.47 -0.51 9.41
N PHE A 206 -13.37 0.78 9.08
CA PHE A 206 -14.09 1.38 7.96
C PHE A 206 -13.55 0.87 6.61
N LEU A 207 -12.24 0.75 6.49
CA LEU A 207 -11.58 0.33 5.25
C LEU A 207 -11.79 -1.17 4.95
N LEU A 208 -11.94 -1.97 6.00
CA LEU A 208 -11.96 -3.43 5.93
C LEU A 208 -13.04 -4.04 5.00
N PRO A 209 -14.31 -3.60 5.02
CA PRO A 209 -15.35 -4.13 4.13
C PRO A 209 -15.00 -3.92 2.65
N PHE A 210 -14.45 -2.75 2.30
CA PHE A 210 -14.01 -2.46 0.94
C PHE A 210 -12.83 -3.34 0.52
N LEU A 211 -11.87 -3.58 1.42
CA LEU A 211 -10.76 -4.51 1.13
C LEU A 211 -11.26 -5.93 0.86
N PHE A 212 -12.14 -6.46 1.72
CA PHE A 212 -12.67 -7.80 1.54
C PHE A 212 -13.50 -7.92 0.26
N PHE A 213 -14.34 -6.93 -0.03
CA PHE A 213 -15.11 -6.93 -1.29
C PHE A 213 -14.18 -6.95 -2.51
N GLY A 214 -13.13 -6.13 -2.52
CA GLY A 214 -12.12 -6.16 -3.59
C GLY A 214 -11.43 -7.51 -3.73
N GLN A 215 -11.09 -8.17 -2.61
CA GLN A 215 -10.49 -9.51 -2.60
C GLN A 215 -11.46 -10.56 -3.17
N PHE A 216 -12.72 -10.57 -2.75
CA PHE A 216 -13.70 -11.48 -3.33
C PHE A 216 -13.97 -11.20 -4.81
N TRP A 217 -13.88 -9.94 -5.26
CA TRP A 217 -13.90 -9.62 -6.69
C TRP A 217 -12.67 -10.20 -7.41
N GLN A 218 -11.47 -10.16 -6.83
CA GLN A 218 -10.30 -10.85 -7.40
C GLN A 218 -10.55 -12.35 -7.59
N LEU A 219 -11.15 -13.00 -6.59
CA LEU A 219 -11.54 -14.41 -6.70
C LEU A 219 -12.59 -14.63 -7.79
N TYR A 220 -13.60 -13.76 -7.86
CA TYR A 220 -14.63 -13.81 -8.90
C TYR A 220 -14.02 -13.71 -10.30
N ASN A 221 -13.06 -12.79 -10.51
CA ASN A 221 -12.32 -12.68 -11.77
C ASN A 221 -11.55 -13.96 -12.10
N ALA A 222 -10.86 -14.55 -11.11
CA ALA A 222 -10.15 -15.82 -11.30
C ALA A 222 -11.09 -16.95 -11.71
N ILE A 223 -12.24 -17.08 -11.02
CA ILE A 223 -13.25 -18.10 -11.34
C ILE A 223 -13.83 -17.89 -12.73
N THR A 224 -14.16 -16.64 -13.10
CA THR A 224 -14.66 -16.31 -14.45
C THR A 224 -13.64 -16.75 -15.51
N LEU A 225 -12.37 -16.40 -15.33
CA LEU A 225 -11.31 -16.78 -16.26
C LEU A 225 -11.12 -18.30 -16.34
N PHE A 226 -11.11 -19.02 -15.21
CA PHE A 226 -11.02 -20.48 -15.22
C PHE A 226 -12.22 -21.16 -15.89
N ARG A 227 -13.43 -20.59 -15.77
CA ARG A 227 -14.60 -21.07 -16.51
C ARG A 227 -14.47 -20.80 -18.00
N MET A 228 -13.92 -19.65 -18.39
CA MET A 228 -13.69 -19.31 -19.80
C MET A 228 -12.69 -20.25 -20.48
N ILE A 229 -11.73 -20.84 -19.75
CA ILE A 229 -10.83 -21.87 -20.30
C ILE A 229 -11.60 -23.08 -20.83
N GLN A 230 -12.75 -23.40 -20.24
CA GLN A 230 -13.59 -24.52 -20.67
C GLN A 230 -14.44 -24.19 -21.91
N HIS A 231 -14.43 -22.93 -22.37
CA HIS A 231 -15.18 -22.52 -23.55
C HIS A 231 -14.60 -23.20 -24.80
N PRO A 232 -15.40 -23.80 -25.68
CA PRO A 232 -14.92 -24.57 -26.84
C PRO A 232 -14.08 -23.74 -27.82
N GLU A 233 -14.28 -22.43 -27.83
CA GLU A 233 -13.55 -21.49 -28.68
C GLU A 233 -12.34 -20.83 -27.98
N CYS A 234 -12.03 -21.21 -26.74
CA CYS A 234 -10.90 -20.65 -26.00
C CYS A 234 -9.57 -21.18 -26.54
N LYS A 235 -8.94 -20.39 -27.42
CA LYS A 235 -7.57 -20.65 -27.94
C LYS A 235 -6.51 -19.76 -27.31
N GLU A 236 -6.92 -18.78 -26.51
CA GLU A 236 -6.08 -17.71 -25.99
C GLU A 236 -5.45 -18.10 -24.65
N TRP A 237 -4.13 -18.24 -24.62
CA TRP A 237 -3.38 -18.61 -23.41
C TRP A 237 -3.46 -17.54 -22.31
N GLN A 238 -3.75 -16.28 -22.70
CA GLN A 238 -3.89 -15.14 -21.81
C GLN A 238 -5.01 -15.36 -20.77
N VAL A 239 -6.06 -16.12 -21.10
CA VAL A 239 -7.14 -16.46 -20.15
C VAL A 239 -6.57 -17.15 -18.91
N LEU A 240 -5.74 -18.18 -19.11
CA LEU A 240 -5.09 -18.92 -18.01
C LEU A 240 -4.07 -18.05 -17.27
N MET A 241 -3.26 -17.30 -18.02
CA MET A 241 -2.20 -16.46 -17.45
C MET A 241 -2.71 -15.18 -16.78
N CYS A 242 -3.98 -14.82 -16.96
CA CYS A 242 -4.66 -13.85 -16.11
C CYS A 242 -5.33 -14.50 -14.89
N GLY A 243 -5.91 -15.70 -15.07
CA GLY A 243 -6.63 -16.41 -14.01
C GLY A 243 -5.74 -16.77 -12.82
N ILE A 244 -4.54 -17.29 -13.09
CA ILE A 244 -3.56 -17.66 -12.04
C ILE A 244 -3.15 -16.45 -11.19
N PRO A 245 -2.68 -15.31 -11.76
CA PRO A 245 -2.41 -14.10 -11.00
C PRO A 245 -3.58 -13.62 -10.16
N PHE A 246 -4.79 -13.52 -10.71
CA PHE A 246 -5.96 -13.09 -9.94
C PHE A 246 -6.21 -13.97 -8.71
N PHE A 247 -6.02 -15.28 -8.85
CA PHE A 247 -6.15 -16.22 -7.75
C PHE A 247 -5.05 -16.05 -6.69
N ILE A 248 -3.79 -15.90 -7.10
CA ILE A 248 -2.66 -15.66 -6.18
C ILE A 248 -2.86 -14.34 -5.43
N LEU A 249 -3.26 -13.28 -6.14
CA LEU A 249 -3.58 -11.97 -5.56
C LEU A 249 -4.69 -12.07 -4.52
N PHE A 250 -5.77 -12.80 -4.83
CA PHE A 250 -6.84 -13.06 -3.87
C PHE A 250 -6.29 -13.72 -2.61
N LEU A 251 -5.59 -14.85 -2.74
CA LEU A 251 -5.09 -15.61 -1.59
C LEU A 251 -4.19 -14.75 -0.70
N GLY A 252 -3.16 -14.12 -1.28
CA GLY A 252 -2.22 -13.38 -0.46
C GLY A 252 -2.80 -12.08 0.12
N ASN A 253 -3.70 -11.39 -0.59
CA ASN A 253 -4.40 -10.23 -0.04
C ASN A 253 -5.33 -10.64 1.11
N PHE A 254 -6.09 -11.72 0.92
CA PHE A 254 -7.01 -12.25 1.92
C PHE A 254 -6.27 -12.68 3.19
N PHE A 255 -5.24 -13.52 3.07
CA PHE A 255 -4.46 -13.96 4.23
C PHE A 255 -3.71 -12.81 4.91
N THR A 256 -3.19 -11.85 4.15
CA THR A 256 -2.53 -10.67 4.72
C THR A 256 -3.53 -9.83 5.53
N THR A 257 -4.74 -9.59 5.01
CA THR A 257 -5.78 -8.87 5.73
C THR A 257 -6.26 -9.64 6.96
N LEU A 258 -6.47 -10.96 6.87
CA LEU A 258 -6.83 -11.79 8.03
C LEU A 258 -5.78 -11.72 9.13
N ARG A 259 -4.49 -11.83 8.77
CA ARG A 259 -3.39 -11.72 9.74
C ARG A 259 -3.41 -10.37 10.46
N VAL A 260 -3.68 -9.30 9.72
CA VAL A 260 -3.78 -7.93 10.26
C VAL A 260 -4.96 -7.79 11.22
N VAL A 261 -6.13 -8.33 10.85
CA VAL A 261 -7.32 -8.33 11.72
C VAL A 261 -7.06 -9.12 12.98
N HIS A 262 -6.50 -10.33 12.84
CA HIS A 262 -6.21 -11.23 13.95
C HIS A 262 -5.26 -10.58 14.95
N GLN A 263 -4.14 -10.01 14.47
CA GLN A 263 -3.20 -9.27 15.31
C GLN A 263 -3.87 -8.11 16.04
N LYS A 264 -4.77 -7.38 15.37
CA LYS A 264 -5.47 -6.26 15.99
C LYS A 264 -6.45 -6.68 17.08
N ILE A 265 -7.14 -7.81 16.88
CA ILE A 265 -8.04 -8.39 17.89
C ILE A 265 -7.21 -8.89 19.09
N GLN A 266 -6.09 -9.57 18.84
CA GLN A 266 -5.21 -10.06 19.91
C GLN A 266 -4.67 -8.92 20.78
N ASN A 267 -4.15 -7.85 20.17
CA ASN A 267 -3.64 -6.69 20.92
C ASN A 267 -4.76 -6.04 21.75
N LYS A 268 -5.96 -5.87 21.18
CA LYS A 268 -7.11 -5.31 21.92
C LYS A 268 -7.50 -6.18 23.13
N ASN A 269 -7.44 -7.51 22.97
CA ASN A 269 -7.74 -8.45 24.06
C ASN A 269 -6.66 -8.44 25.14
N GLN A 270 -5.41 -8.12 24.82
CA GLN A 270 -4.33 -7.93 25.81
C GLN A 270 -4.54 -6.63 26.59
N ASP A 271 -4.80 -5.51 25.91
CA ASP A 271 -5.08 -4.22 26.55
C ASP A 271 -6.30 -4.25 27.48
N THR A 272 -7.28 -5.12 27.17
CA THR A 272 -8.49 -5.31 28.01
C THR A 272 -8.22 -6.18 29.25
N LYS A 273 -7.18 -7.02 29.23
CA LYS A 273 -6.79 -7.87 30.37
C LYS A 273 -5.83 -7.18 31.34
N GLU A 274 -5.15 -6.12 30.91
CA GLU A 274 -4.23 -5.34 31.73
C GLU A 274 -4.90 -4.16 32.46
N ASN A 275 -6.17 -3.87 32.14
CA ASN A 275 -7.04 -2.89 32.84
C ASN A 275 -8.02 -3.61 33.76
#